data_AF-A0AA40KFQ0-F1
#
_entry.id   AF-A0AA40KFQ0-F1
#
_cell.length_a   1.000
_cell.length_b   1.000
_cell.length_c   1.000
_cell.angle_alpha   90.00
_cell.angle_beta   90.00
_cell.angle_gamma   90.00
#
_symmetry.space_group_name_H-M   'P 1'
#
loop_
_entity.id
_entity.type
_entity.pdbx_description
1 polymer ?
#
loop_
_entity_poly.entity_id
_entity_poly.type
_entity_poly.pdbx_seq_one_letter_code
_entity_poly.pdbx_strand_id
1 'polypeptide(L)'
;MHDIDSDLYKYKAHKVAIDSPFNKMSSVLSHAQYHAECRDFELNIAKCIDAYGFHKAIQECKPLIHDFEECLYQEKRRQRFEILAGEFHRQVKAGERKYEKAPFIAML
;
A
#
# COMPACT_ATOMS: atom_id res chain seq x y z
N MET A 1 -33.41 3.53 6.88
CA MET A 1 -32.18 3.32 7.66
C MET A 1 -32.03 1.82 7.75
N HIS A 2 -31.41 1.21 6.74
CA HIS A 2 -31.26 -0.24 6.68
C HIS A 2 -30.11 -0.62 7.60
N ASP A 3 -30.37 -1.55 8.52
CA ASP A 3 -29.45 -2.07 9.51
C ASP A 3 -28.25 -2.73 8.84
N ILE A 4 -27.13 -2.01 8.74
CA ILE A 4 -25.85 -2.51 8.21
C ILE A 4 -25.11 -3.33 9.29
N ASP A 5 -25.48 -3.20 10.56
CA ASP A 5 -24.80 -3.88 11.68
C ASP A 5 -25.16 -5.37 11.85
N SER A 6 -26.32 -5.83 11.37
CA SER A 6 -26.76 -7.22 11.65
C SER A 6 -26.12 -8.29 10.75
N ASP A 7 -25.63 -7.91 9.57
CA ASP A 7 -25.01 -8.86 8.63
C ASP A 7 -23.51 -9.09 8.91
N LEU A 8 -22.86 -8.23 9.71
CA LEU A 8 -21.46 -8.44 10.13
C LEU A 8 -21.30 -9.66 11.08
N TYR A 9 -22.36 -10.03 11.80
CA TYR A 9 -22.38 -11.18 12.73
C TYR A 9 -22.70 -12.52 12.06
N LYS A 10 -22.90 -12.55 10.74
CA LYS A 10 -23.16 -13.79 9.98
C LYS A 10 -21.89 -14.51 9.54
N TYR A 11 -20.72 -13.94 9.81
CA TYR A 11 -19.45 -14.65 9.71
C TYR A 11 -19.36 -15.68 10.83
N LYS A 12 -19.79 -16.90 10.53
CA LYS A 12 -19.52 -18.09 11.34
C LYS A 12 -18.03 -18.09 11.63
N ALA A 13 -17.64 -17.84 12.88
CA ALA A 13 -16.24 -17.81 13.29
C ALA A 13 -15.55 -19.05 12.73
N HIS A 14 -14.69 -18.87 11.73
CA HIS A 14 -13.86 -19.95 11.25
C HIS A 14 -13.04 -20.38 12.46
N LYS A 15 -13.34 -21.55 13.03
CA LYS A 15 -12.50 -22.14 14.07
C LYS A 15 -11.09 -22.20 13.48
N VAL A 16 -10.20 -21.36 13.97
CA VAL A 16 -8.79 -21.39 13.61
C VAL A 16 -8.29 -22.76 14.04
N ALA A 17 -8.07 -23.65 13.07
CA ALA A 17 -7.85 -25.07 13.35
C ALA A 17 -6.53 -25.35 14.09
N ILE A 18 -5.67 -24.33 14.26
CA ILE A 18 -4.38 -24.42 14.93
C ILE A 18 -4.16 -23.12 15.71
N ASP A 19 -4.63 -23.04 16.96
CA ASP A 19 -4.30 -21.95 17.87
C ASP A 19 -2.86 -22.13 18.38
N SER A 20 -1.89 -21.56 17.66
CA SER A 20 -0.47 -21.59 17.99
C SER A 20 0.07 -20.16 18.06
N PRO A 21 0.97 -19.83 19.01
CA PRO A 21 1.63 -18.53 19.07
C PRO A 21 2.28 -18.12 17.74
N PHE A 22 2.81 -19.10 16.98
CA PHE A 22 3.36 -18.87 15.66
C PHE A 22 2.32 -18.39 14.65
N ASN A 23 1.10 -18.94 14.69
CA ASN A 23 0.00 -18.54 13.80
C ASN A 23 -0.59 -17.18 14.18
N LYS A 24 -0.59 -16.84 15.48
CA LYS A 24 -0.98 -15.49 15.93
C LYS A 24 0.01 -14.43 15.45
N MET A 25 1.31 -14.74 15.48
CA MET A 25 2.35 -13.84 14.97
C MET A 25 2.34 -13.71 13.45
N SER A 26 2.09 -14.80 12.70
CA SER A 26 2.00 -14.73 11.24
C SER A 26 0.79 -13.94 10.76
N SER A 27 -0.33 -13.97 11.48
CA SER A 27 -1.51 -13.15 11.20
C SER A 27 -1.14 -11.66 11.16
N VAL A 28 -0.46 -11.15 12.18
CA VAL A 28 0.02 -9.76 12.30
C VAL A 28 0.95 -9.35 11.15
N LEU A 29 1.74 -10.29 10.63
CA LEU A 29 2.67 -10.05 9.52
C LEU A 29 2.02 -10.14 8.14
N SER A 30 0.78 -10.63 8.05
CA SER A 30 0.11 -10.88 6.77
C SER A 30 -0.66 -9.68 6.23
N HIS A 31 -0.76 -8.59 7.00
CA HIS A 31 -1.49 -7.38 6.62
C HIS A 31 -0.67 -6.12 6.93
N ALA A 32 -0.91 -5.05 6.17
CA ALA A 32 -0.20 -3.79 6.30
C ALA A 32 -0.74 -2.87 7.41
N GLN A 33 -1.70 -3.31 8.23
CA GLN A 33 -2.27 -2.46 9.29
C GLN A 33 -1.24 -2.02 10.34
N TYR A 34 -0.14 -2.77 10.52
CA TYR A 34 0.98 -2.39 11.38
C TYR A 34 1.96 -1.42 10.71
N HIS A 35 1.91 -1.27 9.38
CA HIS A 35 2.68 -0.28 8.63
C HIS A 35 1.89 1.02 8.56
N ALA A 36 2.27 2.00 9.40
CA ALA A 36 1.55 3.27 9.53
C ALA A 36 1.33 4.01 8.21
N GLU A 37 2.25 3.88 7.25
CA GLU A 37 2.17 4.55 5.94
C GLU A 37 1.20 3.87 4.97
N CYS A 38 1.12 2.54 4.97
CA CYS A 38 0.33 1.78 3.99
C CYS A 38 -1.02 1.26 4.52
N ARG A 39 -1.27 1.43 5.82
CA ARG A 39 -2.52 1.01 6.49
C ARG A 39 -3.77 1.54 5.80
N ASP A 40 -3.77 2.80 5.41
CA ASP A 40 -4.97 3.46 4.87
C ASP A 40 -5.26 2.97 3.43
N PHE A 41 -4.22 2.63 2.66
CA PHE A 41 -4.37 2.01 1.34
C PHE A 41 -4.98 0.61 1.45
N GLU A 42 -4.51 -0.21 2.38
CA GLU A 42 -5.09 -1.53 2.64
C GLU A 42 -6.56 -1.42 3.10
N LEU A 43 -6.87 -0.46 3.97
CA LEU A 43 -8.24 -0.22 4.42
C LEU A 43 -9.17 0.20 3.27
N ASN A 44 -8.68 0.98 2.31
CA ASN A 44 -9.45 1.38 1.14
C ASN A 44 -9.72 0.19 0.19
N ILE A 45 -8.75 -0.72 0.03
CA ILE A 45 -8.96 -1.97 -0.70
C ILE A 45 -10.03 -2.81 -0.01
N ALA A 46 -9.95 -2.97 1.32
CA ALA A 46 -10.93 -3.73 2.09
C ALA A 46 -12.35 -3.19 1.89
N LYS A 47 -12.55 -1.87 1.96
CA LYS A 47 -13.85 -1.22 1.69
C LYS A 47 -14.36 -1.48 0.27
N CYS A 48 -13.46 -1.46 -0.71
CA CYS A 48 -13.83 -1.73 -2.10
C CYS A 48 -14.21 -3.21 -2.32
N ILE A 49 -13.48 -4.14 -1.71
CA ILE A 49 -13.81 -5.57 -1.71
C ILE A 49 -15.17 -5.81 -1.06
N ASP A 50 -15.47 -5.12 0.05
CA ASP A 50 -16.75 -5.25 0.76
C ASP A 50 -17.93 -4.74 -0.09
N ALA A 51 -17.71 -3.70 -0.90
CA ALA A 51 -18.73 -3.15 -1.80
C ALA A 51 -19.04 -4.04 -3.03
N TYR A 52 -18.02 -4.63 -3.66
CA TYR A 52 -18.17 -5.36 -4.94
C TYR A 52 -18.13 -6.89 -4.80
N GLY A 53 -17.61 -7.41 -3.69
CA GLY A 53 -17.29 -8.82 -3.49
C GLY A 53 -15.96 -9.22 -4.16
N PHE A 54 -15.34 -10.27 -3.63
CA PHE A 54 -13.97 -10.70 -3.98
C PHE A 54 -13.72 -10.88 -5.49
N HIS A 55 -14.63 -11.53 -6.21
CA HIS A 55 -14.43 -11.84 -7.63
C HIS A 55 -14.43 -10.60 -8.53
N LYS A 56 -15.29 -9.61 -8.23
CA LYS A 56 -15.39 -8.38 -9.02
C LYS A 56 -14.34 -7.36 -8.61
N ALA A 57 -13.95 -7.36 -7.33
CA ALA A 57 -12.98 -6.43 -6.78
C ALA A 57 -11.61 -6.46 -7.50
N ILE A 58 -11.20 -7.60 -8.07
CA ILE A 58 -9.94 -7.68 -8.83
C ILE A 58 -9.90 -6.69 -10.00
N GLN A 59 -11.04 -6.47 -10.65
CA GLN A 59 -11.13 -5.52 -11.77
C GLN A 59 -11.57 -4.13 -11.30
N GLU A 60 -12.60 -4.05 -10.46
CA GLU A 60 -13.19 -2.78 -10.02
C GLU A 60 -12.28 -2.00 -9.05
N CYS A 61 -11.54 -2.70 -8.20
CA CYS A 61 -10.64 -2.11 -7.20
C CYS A 61 -9.18 -2.03 -7.67
N LYS A 62 -8.90 -2.34 -8.94
CA LYS A 62 -7.56 -2.30 -9.55
C LYS A 62 -6.74 -1.05 -9.24
N PRO A 63 -7.27 0.20 -9.32
CA PRO A 63 -6.49 1.38 -8.98
C PRO A 63 -6.05 1.39 -7.51
N LEU A 64 -6.92 0.98 -6.58
CA LEU A 64 -6.60 0.91 -5.16
C LEU A 64 -5.54 -0.16 -4.86
N ILE A 65 -5.61 -1.30 -5.55
CA ILE A 65 -4.61 -2.37 -5.48
C ILE A 65 -3.24 -1.84 -5.93
N HIS A 66 -3.19 -1.15 -7.07
CA HIS A 66 -1.94 -0.59 -7.58
C HIS A 66 -1.35 0.50 -6.67
N ASP A 67 -2.19 1.30 -6.01
CA ASP A 67 -1.73 2.32 -5.06
C ASP A 67 -1.16 1.67 -3.78
N PHE A 68 -1.76 0.58 -3.31
CA PHE A 68 -1.22 -0.20 -2.20
C PHE A 68 0.11 -0.89 -2.57
N GLU A 69 0.20 -1.48 -3.76
CA GLU A 69 1.45 -2.03 -4.28
C GLU A 69 2.53 -0.95 -4.42
N GLU A 70 2.17 0.25 -4.88
CA GLU A 70 3.09 1.39 -4.94
C GLU A 70 3.56 1.79 -3.54
N CYS A 71 2.68 1.79 -2.54
CA CYS A 71 3.07 2.08 -1.16
C CYS A 71 4.08 1.05 -0.62
N LEU A 72 3.85 -0.25 -0.89
CA LEU A 72 4.71 -1.34 -0.42
C LEU A 72 6.07 -1.38 -1.11
N TYR A 73 6.10 -1.21 -2.43
CA TYR A 73 7.33 -1.40 -3.22
C TYR A 73 8.02 -0.11 -3.63
N GLN A 74 7.29 1.02 -3.58
CA GLN A 74 7.79 2.37 -3.91
C GLN A 74 8.45 2.47 -5.30
N GLU A 75 8.09 1.58 -6.23
CA GLU A 75 8.70 1.46 -7.56
C GLU A 75 8.60 2.76 -8.36
N LYS A 76 7.40 3.36 -8.42
CA LYS A 76 7.17 4.62 -9.14
C LYS A 76 7.96 5.77 -8.50
N ARG A 77 8.01 5.81 -7.17
CA ARG A 77 8.79 6.80 -6.41
C ARG A 77 10.28 6.69 -6.73
N ARG A 78 10.82 5.46 -6.77
CA ARG A 78 12.22 5.18 -7.12
C ARG A 78 12.55 5.60 -8.55
N GLN A 79 11.73 5.20 -9.52
CA GLN A 79 11.91 5.59 -10.92
C GLN A 79 11.87 7.11 -11.11
N ARG A 80 10.92 7.78 -10.45
CA ARG A 80 10.84 9.25 -10.47
C ARG A 80 12.13 9.87 -9.90
N PHE A 81 12.64 9.34 -8.80
CA PHE A 81 13.89 9.81 -8.22
C PHE A 81 15.08 9.64 -9.19
N GLU A 82 15.22 8.48 -9.83
CA GLU A 82 16.30 8.22 -10.79
C GLU A 82 16.28 9.19 -11.97
N ILE A 83 15.11 9.47 -12.53
CA ILE A 83 14.93 10.43 -13.62
C ILE A 83 15.34 11.84 -13.17
N LEU A 84 14.84 12.27 -12.01
CA LEU A 84 15.13 13.59 -11.46
C LEU A 84 16.61 13.74 -11.10
N ALA A 85 17.22 12.69 -10.54
CA ALA A 85 18.64 12.67 -10.22
C ALA A 85 19.49 12.71 -11.49
N GLY A 86 19.15 11.94 -12.53
CA GLY A 86 19.85 11.95 -13.80
C GLY A 86 19.86 13.33 -14.46
N GLU A 87 18.70 13.99 -14.50
CA GLU A 87 18.58 15.36 -15.03
C GLU A 87 19.37 16.37 -14.19
N PHE A 88 19.33 16.26 -12.86
CA PHE A 88 20.15 17.10 -11.98
C PHE A 88 21.65 16.98 -12.29
N HIS A 89 22.15 15.75 -12.48
CA HIS A 89 23.56 15.52 -12.81
C HIS A 89 23.92 16.07 -14.18
N ARG A 90 23.01 15.97 -15.16
CA ARG A 90 23.17 16.58 -16.49
C ARG A 90 23.33 18.10 -16.40
N GLN A 91 22.45 18.77 -15.65
CA GLN A 91 22.46 20.23 -15.47
C GLN A 91 23.73 20.71 -14.77
N VAL A 92 24.20 19.98 -13.75
CA VAL A 92 25.46 20.30 -13.06
C VAL A 92 26.65 20.16 -14.01
N LYS A 93 26.71 19.07 -14.78
CA LYS A 93 27.80 18.83 -15.75
C LYS A 93 27.82 19.89 -16.87
N ALA A 94 26.65 20.37 -17.28
CA ALA A 94 26.51 21.43 -18.26
C ALA A 94 26.82 22.84 -17.71
N GLY A 95 27.00 22.97 -16.39
CA GLY A 95 27.18 24.27 -15.73
C GLY A 95 25.90 25.10 -15.62
N GLU A 96 24.75 24.54 -16.01
CA GLU A 96 23.42 25.18 -15.88
C GLU A 96 22.99 25.30 -14.41
N ARG A 97 23.55 24.45 -13.53
CA ARG A 97 23.20 24.38 -12.11
C ARG A 97 24.44 24.18 -11.22
N LYS A 98 24.45 24.82 -10.05
CA LYS A 98 25.47 24.57 -9.01
C LYS A 98 25.16 23.28 -8.23
N TYR A 99 26.21 22.58 -7.80
CA TYR A 99 26.07 21.37 -6.97
C TYR A 99 25.71 21.77 -5.53
N GLU A 100 24.41 21.98 -5.31
CA GLU A 100 23.80 22.19 -4.00
C GLU A 100 23.20 20.88 -3.47
N LYS A 101 22.62 20.90 -2.26
CA LYS A 101 21.92 19.73 -1.69
C LYS A 101 20.87 19.23 -2.69
N ALA A 102 20.89 17.93 -2.98
CA ALA A 102 19.96 17.32 -3.93
C ALA A 102 18.51 17.73 -3.56
N PRO A 103 17.70 18.20 -4.53
CA PRO A 103 16.39 18.81 -4.24
C PRO A 103 15.33 17.81 -3.76
N PHE A 104 15.67 16.53 -3.68
CA PHE A 104 14.72 15.45 -3.43
C PHE A 104 15.10 14.78 -2.11
N ILE A 105 14.14 14.74 -1.21
CA ILE A 105 14.19 14.10 0.11
C ILE A 105 14.77 12.69 -0.08
N ALA A 106 15.82 12.38 0.68
CA ALA A 106 16.40 11.04 0.70
C ALA A 106 15.28 10.02 0.93
N MET A 107 15.26 8.93 0.16
CA MET A 107 14.43 7.76 0.46
C MET A 107 14.85 7.22 1.84
N LEU A 108 14.24 7.74 2.91
CA LEU A 108 14.36 7.32 4.30
C LEU A 108 12.98 6.93 4.80
#